data_AF-A0A9N9EBR4-F1
#
_entry.id   AF-A0A9N9EBR4-F1
#
_cell.length_a   1.000
_cell.length_b   1.000
_cell.length_c   1.000
_cell.angle_alpha   90.00
_cell.angle_beta   90.00
_cell.angle_gamma   90.00
#
_symmetry.space_group_name_H-M   'P 1'
#
loop_
_entity.id
_entity.type
_entity.pdbx_description
1 polymer ?
#
loop_
_entity_poly.entity_id
_entity_poly.type
_entity_poly.pdbx_seq_one_letter_code
_entity_poly.pdbx_strand_id
1 'polypeptide(L)' 'ELSPNAYHNLAEETMQRLIEYFDNLGDRIELDGYDVEYSSGVLTLKLGSSGTYVINKQPPNKQIWLSSPI' A
#
# COMPACT_ATOMS: atom_id res chain seq x y z
N GLU A 1 4.15 12.57 20.02
CA GLU A 1 3.22 11.73 19.24
C GLU A 1 2.49 12.58 18.21
N LEU A 2 2.04 11.98 17.09
CA LEU A 2 1.23 12.68 16.09
C LEU A 2 -0.20 12.93 16.60
N SER A 3 -0.79 14.07 16.23
CA SER A 3 -2.24 14.26 16.36
C SER A 3 -2.99 13.32 15.41
N PRO A 4 -4.26 12.98 15.68
CA PRO A 4 -5.05 12.15 14.77
C PRO A 4 -5.09 12.68 13.33
N ASN A 5 -5.25 14.00 13.16
CA ASN A 5 -5.27 14.64 11.84
C ASN A 5 -3.89 14.62 11.17
N ALA A 6 -2.82 14.85 11.94
CA ALA A 6 -1.46 14.78 11.39
C ALA A 6 -1.11 13.37 10.90
N TYR A 7 -1.46 12.33 11.69
CA TYR A 7 -1.33 10.94 11.26
C TYR A 7 -2.16 10.68 10.00
N HIS A 8 -3.43 11.10 9.98
CA HIS A 8 -4.32 10.84 8.84
C HIS A 8 -3.75 11.43 7.55
N ASN A 9 -3.33 12.70 7.57
CA ASN A 9 -2.78 13.37 6.39
C ASN A 9 -1.49 12.71 5.89
N LEU A 10 -0.55 12.44 6.80
CA LEU A 10 0.73 11.81 6.44
C LEU A 10 0.54 10.37 5.94
N ALA A 11 -0.35 9.61 6.58
CA ALA A 11 -0.64 8.24 6.18
C ALA A 11 -1.34 8.22 4.81
N GLU A 12 -2.30 9.11 4.55
CA GLU A 12 -2.96 9.20 3.24
C GLU A 12 -1.96 9.57 2.14
N GLU A 13 -1.15 10.61 2.35
CA GLU A 13 -0.12 11.03 1.41
C GLU A 13 0.88 9.89 1.12
N THR A 14 1.28 9.15 2.15
CA THR A 14 2.16 7.99 2.00
C THR A 14 1.51 6.90 1.16
N MET A 15 0.24 6.57 1.41
CA MET A 15 -0.47 5.55 0.62
C MET A 15 -0.62 5.98 -0.83
N GLN A 16 -0.98 7.24 -1.10
CA GLN A 16 -1.10 7.76 -2.46
C GLN A 16 0.22 7.63 -3.23
N ARG A 17 1.35 7.98 -2.61
CA ARG A 17 2.68 7.83 -3.22
C ARG A 17 3.03 6.38 -3.52
N LEU A 18 2.65 5.45 -2.63
CA LEU A 18 2.88 4.02 -2.86
C LEU A 18 2.05 3.49 -4.03
N ILE A 19 0.77 3.88 -4.11
CA ILE A 19 -0.12 3.53 -5.22
C ILE A 19 0.48 4.03 -6.53
N GLU A 20 0.79 5.33 -6.63
CA GLU A 20 1.40 5.91 -7.83
C GLU A 20 2.70 5.21 -8.19
N TYR A 21 3.56 4.90 -7.21
CA TYR A 21 4.81 4.20 -7.47
C TYR A 21 4.57 2.79 -8.04
N PHE A 22 3.66 2.02 -7.47
CA PHE A 22 3.37 0.65 -7.91
C PHE A 22 2.60 0.62 -9.23
N ASP A 23 1.70 1.56 -9.50
CA ASP A 23 1.05 1.68 -10.80
C ASP A 23 2.10 1.95 -11.89
N ASN A 24 2.97 2.94 -11.66
CA ASN A 24 4.08 3.25 -12.58
C ASN A 24 5.08 2.09 -12.73
N LEU A 25 5.26 1.28 -11.70
CA LEU A 25 6.11 0.09 -11.76
C LEU A 25 5.47 -0.98 -12.65
N GLY A 26 4.15 -1.18 -12.54
CA GLY A 26 3.37 -2.11 -13.36
C GLY A 26 3.49 -1.81 -14.85
N ASP A 27 3.50 -0.52 -15.23
CA ASP A 27 3.71 -0.11 -16.62
C ASP A 27 5.12 -0.42 -17.16
N ARG A 28 6.09 -0.65 -16.28
CA ARG A 28 7.51 -0.84 -16.63
C ARG A 28 7.94 -2.30 -16.59
N ILE A 29 7.17 -3.17 -15.95
CA ILE A 29 7.50 -4.59 -15.80
C ILE A 29 6.45 -5.43 -16.49
N GLU A 30 6.88 -6.50 -17.15
CA GLU A 30 5.98 -7.50 -17.69
C GLU A 30 5.93 -8.66 -16.70
N LEU A 31 5.02 -8.58 -15.74
CA LEU A 31 4.80 -9.61 -14.71
C LEU A 31 3.36 -10.09 -14.75
N ASP A 32 3.18 -11.36 -15.13
CA ASP A 32 1.85 -11.97 -15.15
C ASP A 32 1.23 -12.01 -13.75
N GLY A 33 -0.02 -11.56 -13.65
CA GLY A 33 -0.72 -11.40 -12.37
C GLY A 33 -0.22 -10.24 -11.50
N TYR A 34 0.49 -9.26 -12.06
CA TYR A 34 0.75 -7.98 -11.39
C TYR A 34 -0.53 -7.14 -11.33
N ASP A 35 -0.87 -6.65 -10.14
CA ASP A 35 -2.07 -5.84 -9.92
C ASP A 35 -1.94 -5.03 -8.62
N VAL A 36 -2.49 -3.82 -8.62
CA VAL A 36 -2.45 -2.88 -7.49
C VAL A 36 -3.88 -2.45 -7.17
N GLU A 37 -4.36 -2.80 -5.98
CA GLU A 37 -5.69 -2.44 -5.52
C GLU A 37 -5.59 -1.62 -4.23
N TYR A 38 -6.29 -0.49 -4.15
CA TYR A 38 -6.43 0.28 -2.91
C TYR A 38 -7.89 0.47 -2.53
N SER A 39 -8.26 0.00 -1.34
CA SER A 39 -9.62 0.13 -0.82
C SER A 39 -9.63 0.24 0.70
N SER A 40 -10.43 1.17 1.22
CA SER A 40 -10.64 1.37 2.66
C SER A 40 -9.36 1.49 3.50
N GLY A 41 -8.30 2.08 2.94
CA GLY A 41 -7.02 2.25 3.62
C GLY A 41 -6.08 1.03 3.56
N VAL A 42 -6.44 0.01 2.77
CA VAL A 42 -5.64 -1.18 2.49
C VAL A 42 -5.18 -1.13 1.04
N LEU A 43 -3.87 -1.23 0.82
CA LEU A 43 -3.24 -1.45 -0.49
C LEU A 43 -2.84 -2.92 -0.59
N THR A 44 -3.33 -3.58 -1.62
CA THR A 44 -3.01 -4.96 -1.98
C THR A 44 -2.16 -4.93 -3.25
N LEU A 45 -0.92 -5.41 -3.16
CA LEU A 45 -0.01 -5.54 -4.30
C LEU A 45 0.15 -7.01 -4.64
N LYS A 46 -0.40 -7.44 -5.77
CA LYS A 46 -0.27 -8.80 -6.29
C LYS A 46 0.95 -8.83 -7.22
N LEU A 47 1.82 -9.81 -7.03
CA LEU A 47 3.04 -10.02 -7.83
C LEU A 47 3.01 -11.38 -8.54
N GLY A 48 1.82 -11.82 -8.98
CA GLY A 48 1.60 -13.14 -9.55
C GLY A 48 2.04 -14.27 -8.62
N SER A 49 2.90 -15.16 -9.14
CA SER A 49 3.43 -16.31 -8.39
C SER A 49 4.36 -15.93 -7.22
N SER A 50 4.82 -14.68 -7.15
CA SER A 50 5.65 -14.18 -6.04
C SER A 50 4.84 -13.82 -4.80
N GLY A 51 3.50 -13.94 -4.85
CA GLY A 51 2.61 -13.72 -3.72
C GLY A 51 2.00 -12.32 -3.68
N THR A 52 1.47 -11.95 -2.51
CA THR A 52 0.70 -10.73 -2.31
C THR A 52 1.20 -9.98 -1.08
N TYR A 53 1.56 -8.72 -1.26
CA TYR A 53 1.82 -7.79 -0.17
C TYR A 53 0.54 -7.07 0.21
N VAL A 54 0.34 -6.82 1.50
CA VAL A 54 -0.78 -6.03 2.01
C VAL A 54 -0.25 -4.93 2.91
N ILE A 55 -0.53 -3.67 2.54
CA ILE A 55 -0.15 -2.49 3.31
C ILE A 55 -1.44 -1.85 3.85
N ASN A 56 -1.56 -1.74 5.17
CA ASN A 56 -2.80 -1.30 5.80
C ASN A 56 -2.56 -0.13 6.76
N LYS A 57 -3.34 0.95 6.61
CA LYS A 57 -3.38 2.03 7.60
C LYS A 57 -4.21 1.60 8.80
N GLN A 58 -3.68 1.79 10.00
CA GLN A 58 -4.33 1.52 11.28
C GLN A 58 -4.46 2.82 12.10
N PRO A 59 -5.50 3.65 11.84
CA PRO A 59 -5.68 4.95 12.51
C PRO A 59 -5.73 4.93 14.03
N PRO A 60 -6.40 3.96 14.71
CA PRO A 60 -6.44 3.93 16.17
C PRO A 60 -5.04 3.86 16.80
N ASN A 61 -4.14 3.11 16.15
CA ASN A 61 -2.78 2.88 16.64
C ASN A 61 -1.76 3.84 16.01
N LYS A 62 -2.20 4.68 15.06
CA LYS A 62 -1.35 5.57 14.25
C LYS A 62 -0.19 4.82 13.58
N GLN A 63 -0.49 3.64 13.01
CA GLN A 63 0.49 2.73 12.41
C GLN A 63 0.14 2.42 10.96
N ILE A 64 1.16 2.09 10.17
CA ILE A 64 1.00 1.42 8.87
C ILE A 64 1.60 0.03 9.02
N TRP A 65 0.82 -0.99 8.67
CA TRP A 65 1.24 -2.38 8.73
C TRP A 65 1.59 -2.88 7.34
N LEU A 66 2.59 -3.75 7.28
CA LEU A 66 3.03 -4.44 6.08
C LEU A 66 2.95 -5.94 6.35
N SER A 67 2.15 -6.64 5.56
CA SER A 67 2.19 -8.09 5.42
C SER A 67 2.97 -8.44 4.17
N SER A 68 4.01 -9.26 4.35
CA SER A 68 4.81 -9.84 3.26
C SER A 68 4.34 -11.27 3.00
N PRO A 69 4.38 -11.77 1.75
CA PRO A 69 4.08 -13.17 1.43
C PRO A 69 5.18 -14.16 1.90
N ILE A 70 6.30 -13.64 2.41
CA ILE A 70 7.46 -14.38 2.95
C ILE A 70 7.80 -13.82 4.34
#